data_AF-A0A7X7E4D8-F1
#
_entry.id   AF-A0A7X7E4D8-F1
#
_cell.length_a   1.000
_cell.length_b   1.000
_cell.length_c   1.000
_cell.angle_alpha   90.00
_cell.angle_beta   90.00
_cell.angle_gamma   90.00
#
_symmetry.space_group_name_H-M   'P 1'
#
loop_
_entity.id
_entity.type
_entity.pdbx_description
1 polymer ?
#
loop_
_entity_poly.entity_id
_entity_poly.type
_entity_poly.pdbx_seq_one_letter_code
_entity_poly.pdbx_strand_id
1 'polypeptide(L)'
;MRLRILCLVFFNIVVLATTGSTQHNFIELSGDLPSILTAESPYLVVGDIYVSPGSITTIEPGAVLLFTEFTGLHIQGTLYARGTPDKNIYFTSQYDPNVNPFSPVAPAPFDWNGIDVYDGAVGTEFLNCGIRYSVYGIRSQTEHIKIVSSIFSNNGRSDFNIKDVKREVEPDTPFSYNYSQNSVTSSLNTAPVVDSLKHSRSPELGKLNSSAEQNKRFKGVQILRYSGLLLGVGSGAFSIVTLTKAYKPAAEEFEKLSELDEVEMRTYSSQDWIDSRDRRNKALAKTLIGAASTVLGFASFSISFAF
;
A
#
# COMPACT_ATOMS: atom_id res chain seq x y z
N MET A 1 22.17 -70.62 -28.43
CA MET A 1 23.20 -70.59 -27.37
C MET A 1 23.30 -69.16 -26.85
N ARG A 2 22.63 -68.94 -25.69
CA ARG A 2 23.00 -67.99 -24.61
C ARG A 2 23.08 -66.51 -25.00
N LEU A 3 22.07 -65.69 -24.71
CA LEU A 3 21.77 -65.19 -23.36
C LEU A 3 23.05 -64.86 -22.58
N ARG A 4 23.53 -63.62 -22.69
CA ARG A 4 24.37 -62.87 -21.73
C ARG A 4 24.97 -61.61 -22.40
N ILE A 5 24.18 -60.54 -22.53
CA ILE A 5 24.64 -59.18 -22.20
C ILE A 5 23.43 -58.47 -21.57
N LEU A 6 23.17 -58.86 -20.32
CA LEU A 6 22.36 -58.17 -19.34
C LEU A 6 23.32 -57.17 -18.67
N CYS A 7 23.23 -55.89 -19.01
CA CYS A 7 23.66 -54.72 -18.21
C CYS A 7 23.56 -53.46 -19.08
N LEU A 8 22.98 -52.39 -18.52
CA LEU A 8 22.55 -51.11 -19.14
C LEU A 8 21.10 -51.16 -19.67
N VAL A 9 20.05 -51.41 -18.88
CA VAL A 9 19.66 -50.71 -17.64
C VAL A 9 20.08 -49.25 -17.65
N PHE A 10 19.29 -48.44 -18.35
CA PHE A 10 18.88 -47.06 -18.06
C PHE A 10 18.16 -46.66 -19.35
N PHE A 11 16.95 -47.20 -19.59
CA PHE A 11 15.75 -46.47 -19.17
C PHE A 11 16.02 -44.98 -19.37
N ASN A 12 16.11 -44.57 -20.63
CA ASN A 12 16.01 -43.18 -21.06
C ASN A 12 14.56 -42.74 -20.81
N ILE A 13 14.17 -42.78 -19.53
CA ILE A 13 13.24 -41.84 -18.99
C ILE A 13 14.00 -40.52 -19.00
N VAL A 14 13.85 -39.82 -20.11
CA VAL A 14 13.75 -38.38 -20.06
C VAL A 14 12.42 -38.13 -19.33
N VAL A 15 12.44 -38.14 -17.99
CA VAL A 15 11.50 -37.30 -17.25
C VAL A 15 11.96 -35.89 -17.61
N LEU A 16 11.46 -35.40 -18.74
CA LEU A 16 11.25 -33.98 -18.84
C LEU A 16 10.23 -33.73 -17.74
N ALA A 17 10.72 -33.22 -16.61
CA ALA A 17 9.85 -32.65 -15.61
C ALA A 17 9.12 -31.54 -16.35
N THR A 18 7.95 -31.87 -16.88
CA THR A 18 6.89 -30.89 -17.01
C THR A 18 6.69 -30.47 -15.56
N THR A 19 7.41 -29.44 -15.14
CA THR A 19 6.84 -28.48 -14.22
C THR A 19 5.54 -28.10 -14.89
N GLY A 20 4.47 -28.81 -14.56
CA GLY A 20 3.16 -28.23 -14.70
C GLY A 20 3.30 -26.96 -13.89
N SER A 21 3.42 -25.83 -14.57
CA SER A 21 3.01 -24.60 -13.94
C SER A 21 1.60 -24.93 -13.46
N THR A 22 1.42 -25.11 -12.15
CA THR A 22 0.10 -25.01 -11.56
C THR A 22 -0.36 -23.62 -11.96
N GLN A 23 -1.08 -23.54 -13.09
CA GLN A 23 -1.68 -22.30 -13.55
C GLN A 23 -2.69 -22.00 -12.45
N HIS A 24 -2.30 -21.10 -11.56
CA HIS A 24 -3.16 -20.67 -10.49
C HIS A 24 -4.25 -19.86 -11.17
N ASN A 25 -5.38 -20.50 -11.42
CA ASN A 25 -6.44 -19.90 -12.18
C ASN A 25 -7.17 -18.95 -11.24
N PHE A 26 -6.94 -17.67 -11.42
CA PHE A 26 -7.70 -16.64 -10.74
C PHE A 26 -9.03 -16.45 -11.45
N ILE A 27 -10.07 -16.18 -10.68
CA ILE A 27 -11.33 -15.69 -11.24
C ILE A 27 -11.24 -14.17 -11.27
N GLU A 28 -11.20 -13.59 -12.47
CA GLU A 28 -11.16 -12.14 -12.62
C GLU A 28 -12.50 -11.50 -12.21
N LEU A 29 -12.43 -10.43 -11.42
CA LEU A 29 -13.58 -9.63 -11.00
C LEU A 29 -13.41 -8.17 -11.45
N SER A 30 -14.49 -7.61 -11.95
CA SER A 30 -14.66 -6.18 -12.23
C SER A 30 -16.15 -5.86 -12.36
N GLY A 31 -16.57 -4.67 -11.97
CA GLY A 31 -17.97 -4.25 -12.02
C GLY A 31 -18.80 -4.80 -10.87
N ASP A 32 -20.08 -5.07 -11.11
CA ASP A 32 -20.98 -5.53 -10.06
C ASP A 32 -20.63 -6.93 -9.56
N LEU A 33 -20.53 -7.07 -8.23
CA LEU A 33 -20.29 -8.35 -7.59
C LEU A 33 -21.51 -9.28 -7.69
N PRO A 34 -21.30 -10.59 -7.83
CA PRO A 34 -22.37 -11.56 -7.71
C PRO A 34 -22.92 -11.61 -6.27
N SER A 35 -24.06 -12.28 -6.08
CA SER A 35 -24.65 -12.44 -4.75
C SER A 35 -23.79 -13.29 -3.80
N ILE A 36 -22.96 -14.18 -4.32
CA ILE A 36 -22.10 -15.07 -3.53
C ILE A 36 -20.70 -15.13 -4.16
N LEU A 37 -19.67 -14.98 -3.32
CA LEU A 37 -18.27 -15.29 -3.64
C LEU A 37 -17.82 -16.46 -2.76
N THR A 38 -17.36 -17.53 -3.40
CA THR A 38 -16.97 -18.78 -2.73
C THR A 38 -15.48 -18.82 -2.40
N ALA A 39 -15.05 -19.77 -1.58
CA ALA A 39 -13.64 -19.98 -1.27
C ALA A 39 -12.95 -21.01 -2.18
N GLU A 40 -13.55 -21.37 -3.32
CA GLU A 40 -13.03 -22.41 -4.22
C GLU A 40 -11.79 -21.96 -4.99
N SER A 41 -11.69 -20.68 -5.31
CA SER A 41 -10.57 -20.10 -6.02
C SER A 41 -10.38 -18.63 -5.61
N PRO A 42 -9.14 -18.13 -5.60
CA PRO A 42 -8.88 -16.73 -5.32
C PRO A 42 -9.36 -15.86 -6.48
N TYR A 43 -9.88 -14.68 -6.12
CA TYR A 43 -10.37 -13.70 -7.06
C TYR A 43 -9.30 -12.65 -7.34
N LEU A 44 -9.04 -12.38 -8.61
CA LEU A 44 -8.18 -11.27 -9.03
C LEU A 44 -9.06 -10.09 -9.45
N VAL A 45 -9.03 -9.02 -8.67
CA VAL A 45 -9.79 -7.80 -8.91
C VAL A 45 -8.99 -6.91 -9.85
N VAL A 46 -9.35 -6.93 -11.14
CA VAL A 46 -8.64 -6.23 -12.23
C VAL A 46 -9.23 -4.85 -12.55
N GLY A 47 -10.37 -4.53 -11.95
CA GLY A 47 -11.03 -3.24 -11.99
C GLY A 47 -11.88 -3.05 -10.75
N ASP A 48 -12.39 -1.84 -10.52
CA ASP A 48 -13.26 -1.58 -9.37
C ASP A 48 -14.45 -2.53 -9.32
N ILE A 49 -14.77 -3.00 -8.13
CA ILE A 49 -15.88 -3.91 -7.86
C ILE A 49 -16.93 -3.25 -6.97
N TYR A 50 -18.20 -3.56 -7.23
CA TYR A 50 -19.32 -2.85 -6.66
C TYR A 50 -20.33 -3.81 -6.02
N VAL A 51 -20.72 -3.54 -4.77
CA VAL A 51 -21.97 -4.07 -4.23
C VAL A 51 -23.04 -3.02 -4.54
N SER A 52 -23.74 -3.21 -5.65
CA SER A 52 -24.73 -2.25 -6.15
C SER A 52 -25.86 -1.94 -5.15
N PRO A 53 -26.51 -0.77 -5.22
CA PRO A 53 -27.61 -0.40 -4.34
C PRO A 53 -28.75 -1.43 -4.37
N GLY A 54 -29.22 -1.86 -3.21
CA GLY A 54 -30.28 -2.87 -3.07
C GLY A 54 -29.83 -4.32 -3.29
N SER A 55 -28.59 -4.54 -3.74
CA SER A 55 -27.99 -5.87 -3.84
C SER A 55 -27.40 -6.31 -2.50
N ILE A 56 -27.37 -7.63 -2.31
CA ILE A 56 -26.71 -8.26 -1.18
C ILE A 56 -25.64 -9.20 -1.74
N THR A 57 -24.39 -9.01 -1.30
CA THR A 57 -23.28 -9.90 -1.62
C THR A 57 -22.80 -10.58 -0.34
N THR A 58 -22.64 -11.90 -0.39
CA THR A 58 -22.05 -12.70 0.70
C THR A 58 -20.71 -13.26 0.24
N ILE A 59 -19.69 -13.08 1.07
CA ILE A 59 -18.36 -13.64 0.85
C ILE A 59 -18.17 -14.76 1.86
N GLU A 60 -17.92 -15.96 1.35
CA GLU A 60 -17.79 -17.16 2.16
C GLU A 60 -16.46 -17.20 2.94
N PRO A 61 -16.42 -17.90 4.10
CA PRO A 61 -15.20 -18.06 4.87
C PRO A 61 -14.05 -18.65 4.05
N GLY A 62 -12.88 -18.01 4.10
CA GLY A 62 -11.67 -18.45 3.39
C GLY A 62 -11.53 -17.88 1.98
N ALA A 63 -12.48 -17.08 1.49
CA ALA A 63 -12.33 -16.39 0.22
C ALA A 63 -11.15 -15.39 0.26
N VAL A 64 -10.48 -15.24 -0.88
CA VAL A 64 -9.33 -14.35 -1.05
C VAL A 64 -9.59 -13.44 -2.24
N LEU A 65 -9.57 -12.13 -2.01
CA LEU A 65 -9.68 -11.11 -3.03
C LEU A 65 -8.33 -10.39 -3.14
N LEU A 66 -7.72 -10.51 -4.32
CA LEU A 66 -6.43 -9.97 -4.68
C LEU A 66 -6.63 -8.75 -5.58
N PHE A 67 -6.31 -7.57 -5.07
CA PHE A 67 -6.53 -6.32 -5.79
C PHE A 67 -5.30 -5.94 -6.61
N THR A 68 -5.52 -5.58 -7.89
CA THR A 68 -4.50 -4.94 -8.72
C THR A 68 -4.39 -3.45 -8.40
N GLU A 69 -3.36 -2.81 -8.95
CA GLU A 69 -3.15 -1.37 -8.83
C GLU A 69 -4.39 -0.58 -9.25
N PHE A 70 -4.64 0.53 -8.55
CA PHE A 70 -5.76 1.45 -8.81
C PHE A 70 -7.17 0.86 -8.71
N THR A 71 -7.34 -0.33 -8.12
CA THR A 71 -8.65 -0.94 -7.89
C THR A 71 -9.13 -0.80 -6.45
N GLY A 72 -10.44 -0.82 -6.24
CA GLY A 72 -11.07 -0.78 -4.92
C GLY A 72 -12.40 -1.53 -4.87
N LEU A 73 -12.93 -1.64 -3.65
CA LEU A 73 -14.25 -2.20 -3.37
C LEU A 73 -15.21 -1.10 -2.93
N HIS A 74 -16.29 -0.91 -3.69
CA HIS A 74 -17.31 0.09 -3.44
C HIS A 74 -18.62 -0.58 -2.99
N ILE A 75 -19.02 -0.32 -1.76
CA ILE A 75 -20.19 -0.98 -1.15
C ILE A 75 -21.30 0.05 -1.02
N GLN A 76 -22.33 -0.08 -1.87
CA GLN A 76 -23.51 0.77 -1.90
C GLN A 76 -24.78 0.04 -1.46
N GLY A 77 -24.81 -1.29 -1.61
CA GLY A 77 -25.78 -2.22 -1.00
C GLY A 77 -25.25 -2.85 0.29
N THR A 78 -25.60 -4.12 0.57
CA THR A 78 -25.17 -4.79 1.80
C THR A 78 -24.13 -5.88 1.52
N LEU A 79 -22.98 -5.81 2.19
CA LEU A 79 -21.94 -6.84 2.11
C LEU A 79 -21.89 -7.66 3.41
N TYR A 80 -21.90 -8.99 3.27
CA TYR A 80 -21.65 -9.93 4.36
C TYR A 80 -20.34 -10.69 4.13
N ALA A 81 -19.23 -10.16 4.64
CA ALA A 81 -17.95 -10.84 4.66
C ALA A 81 -17.79 -11.57 6.00
N ARG A 82 -18.21 -12.85 6.05
CA ARG A 82 -18.28 -13.62 7.28
C ARG A 82 -17.25 -14.74 7.30
N GLY A 83 -16.02 -14.39 7.66
CA GLY A 83 -14.95 -15.36 7.92
C GLY A 83 -15.16 -16.12 9.24
N THR A 84 -14.31 -17.10 9.47
CA THR A 84 -14.19 -17.79 10.76
C THR A 84 -12.75 -17.70 11.27
N PRO A 85 -12.47 -17.96 12.57
CA PRO A 85 -11.10 -17.95 13.10
C PRO A 85 -10.12 -18.87 12.33
N ASP A 86 -10.62 -19.97 11.77
CA ASP A 86 -9.81 -20.92 10.98
C ASP A 86 -9.76 -20.56 9.49
N LYS A 87 -10.73 -19.78 8.99
CA LYS A 87 -10.89 -19.41 7.59
C LYS A 87 -11.22 -17.93 7.47
N ASN A 88 -10.20 -17.11 7.70
CA ASN A 88 -10.31 -15.67 7.51
C ASN A 88 -10.57 -15.33 6.04
N ILE A 89 -11.30 -14.26 5.79
CA ILE A 89 -11.46 -13.67 4.45
C ILE A 89 -10.36 -12.64 4.26
N TYR A 90 -9.68 -12.64 3.12
CA TYR A 90 -8.60 -11.69 2.85
C TYR A 90 -8.95 -10.72 1.73
N PHE A 91 -8.81 -9.42 2.02
CA PHE A 91 -8.79 -8.34 1.04
C PHE A 91 -7.39 -7.74 1.03
N THR A 92 -6.63 -8.02 -0.02
CA THR A 92 -5.18 -7.76 -0.01
C THR A 92 -4.63 -7.50 -1.41
N SER A 93 -3.39 -7.04 -1.47
CA SER A 93 -2.67 -6.83 -2.73
C SER A 93 -2.51 -8.15 -3.49
N GLN A 94 -2.57 -8.09 -4.83
CA GLN A 94 -2.17 -9.22 -5.68
C GLN A 94 -0.74 -9.71 -5.42
N TYR A 95 0.09 -8.88 -4.78
CA TYR A 95 1.46 -9.20 -4.45
C TYR A 95 1.66 -9.84 -3.06
N ASP A 96 0.60 -10.06 -2.26
CA ASP A 96 0.71 -10.60 -0.90
C ASP A 96 1.18 -12.07 -0.90
N PRO A 97 2.41 -12.38 -0.45
CA PRO A 97 2.97 -13.74 -0.52
C PRO A 97 2.29 -14.72 0.45
N ASN A 98 1.52 -14.23 1.43
CA ASN A 98 0.82 -15.11 2.38
C ASN A 98 -0.36 -15.84 1.73
N VAL A 99 -0.96 -15.24 0.69
CA VAL A 99 -2.13 -15.78 -0.02
C VAL A 99 -1.85 -16.01 -1.50
N ASN A 100 -0.87 -15.32 -2.09
CA ASN A 100 -0.36 -15.52 -3.44
C ASN A 100 1.16 -15.76 -3.40
N PRO A 101 1.61 -16.99 -3.09
CA PRO A 101 3.03 -17.32 -2.94
C PRO A 101 3.84 -17.22 -4.24
N PHE A 102 3.18 -17.04 -5.38
CA PHE A 102 3.81 -16.93 -6.70
C PHE A 102 4.06 -15.48 -7.13
N SER A 103 3.74 -14.50 -6.28
CA SER A 103 4.00 -13.09 -6.60
C SER A 103 5.51 -12.83 -6.80
N PRO A 104 5.93 -12.23 -7.93
CA PRO A 104 7.32 -11.86 -8.17
C PRO A 104 7.72 -10.56 -7.47
N VAL A 105 6.74 -9.79 -6.96
CA VAL A 105 6.93 -8.48 -6.35
C VAL A 105 6.50 -8.53 -4.89
N ALA A 106 7.21 -7.81 -4.01
CA ALA A 106 6.82 -7.69 -2.61
C ALA A 106 5.65 -6.71 -2.46
N PRO A 107 4.65 -7.00 -1.61
CA PRO A 107 3.51 -6.11 -1.42
C PRO A 107 3.95 -4.85 -0.67
N ALA A 108 3.27 -3.74 -0.94
CA ALA A 108 3.49 -2.48 -0.26
C ALA A 108 2.15 -1.84 0.16
N PRO A 109 2.14 -1.00 1.20
CA PRO A 109 1.02 -0.10 1.40
C PRO A 109 0.77 0.71 0.10
N PHE A 110 -0.48 1.09 -0.15
CA PHE A 110 -0.92 1.78 -1.38
C PHE A 110 -1.01 0.92 -2.65
N ASP A 111 -0.86 -0.40 -2.57
CA ASP A 111 -0.99 -1.30 -3.74
C ASP A 111 -2.39 -1.28 -4.36
N TRP A 112 -3.42 -0.96 -3.57
CA TRP A 112 -4.82 -0.84 -4.04
C TRP A 112 -5.58 0.19 -3.20
N ASN A 113 -6.71 0.71 -3.71
CA ASN A 113 -7.37 1.89 -3.17
C ASN A 113 -7.99 1.68 -1.78
N GLY A 114 -8.46 0.47 -1.48
CA GLY A 114 -9.16 0.15 -0.25
C GLY A 114 -10.64 -0.16 -0.42
N ILE A 115 -11.35 -0.18 0.72
CA ILE A 115 -12.78 -0.46 0.79
C ILE A 115 -13.53 0.83 1.16
N ASP A 116 -14.46 1.22 0.30
CA ASP A 116 -15.37 2.36 0.51
C ASP A 116 -16.78 1.86 0.79
N VAL A 117 -17.29 2.17 1.99
CA VAL A 117 -18.66 1.89 2.38
C VAL A 117 -19.47 3.19 2.34
N TYR A 118 -20.44 3.25 1.44
CA TYR A 118 -21.27 4.43 1.22
C TYR A 118 -22.45 4.50 2.20
N ASP A 119 -23.11 5.66 2.28
CA ASP A 119 -24.21 5.90 3.23
C ASP A 119 -25.36 4.88 3.16
N GLY A 120 -25.65 4.38 1.95
CA GLY A 120 -26.72 3.40 1.71
C GLY A 120 -26.40 1.97 2.17
N ALA A 121 -25.14 1.67 2.51
CA ALA A 121 -24.66 0.32 2.78
C ALA A 121 -24.89 -0.15 4.23
N VAL A 122 -26.10 0.06 4.71
CA VAL A 122 -26.53 -0.28 6.07
C VAL A 122 -26.47 -1.79 6.30
N GLY A 123 -25.93 -2.20 7.45
CA GLY A 123 -25.86 -3.61 7.84
C GLY A 123 -24.70 -4.38 7.22
N THR A 124 -23.74 -3.69 6.59
CA THR A 124 -22.51 -4.31 6.10
C THR A 124 -21.70 -4.87 7.28
N GLU A 125 -21.27 -6.13 7.16
CA GLU A 125 -20.52 -6.85 8.19
C GLU A 125 -19.18 -7.38 7.67
N PHE A 126 -18.13 -7.17 8.46
CA PHE A 126 -16.80 -7.77 8.32
C PHE A 126 -16.49 -8.58 9.58
N LEU A 127 -16.46 -9.90 9.47
CA LEU A 127 -16.15 -10.81 10.56
C LEU A 127 -14.91 -11.62 10.16
N ASN A 128 -13.89 -11.63 11.01
CA ASN A 128 -12.65 -12.39 10.77
C ASN A 128 -12.03 -12.08 9.39
N CYS A 129 -11.99 -10.81 9.04
CA CYS A 129 -11.40 -10.34 7.78
C CYS A 129 -9.97 -9.83 8.00
N GLY A 130 -9.09 -10.04 7.02
CA GLY A 130 -7.79 -9.40 6.93
C GLY A 130 -7.80 -8.34 5.83
N ILE A 131 -7.60 -7.08 6.18
CA ILE A 131 -7.53 -5.95 5.23
C ILE A 131 -6.10 -5.42 5.22
N ARG A 132 -5.39 -5.61 4.10
CA ARG A 132 -3.94 -5.36 4.04
C ARG A 132 -3.50 -4.62 2.78
N TYR A 133 -2.40 -3.89 2.90
CA TYR A 133 -1.66 -3.26 1.78
C TYR A 133 -2.47 -2.24 0.96
N SER A 134 -3.59 -1.74 1.52
CA SER A 134 -4.43 -0.75 0.86
C SER A 134 -3.92 0.69 1.07
N VAL A 135 -4.45 1.66 0.32
CA VAL A 135 -4.34 3.09 0.66
C VAL A 135 -5.12 3.36 1.94
N TYR A 136 -6.38 2.93 1.99
CA TYR A 136 -7.25 2.99 3.17
C TYR A 136 -7.85 1.62 3.44
N GLY A 137 -7.79 1.12 4.67
CA GLY A 137 -8.36 -0.20 4.98
C GLY A 137 -9.88 -0.22 4.73
N ILE A 138 -10.64 0.47 5.57
CA ILE A 138 -12.07 0.72 5.37
C ILE A 138 -12.36 2.21 5.61
N ARG A 139 -12.97 2.87 4.63
CA ARG A 139 -13.58 4.20 4.78
C ARG A 139 -15.10 4.07 4.74
N SER A 140 -15.75 4.38 5.84
CA SER A 140 -17.20 4.30 5.95
C SER A 140 -17.82 5.68 6.08
N GLN A 141 -18.80 5.98 5.23
CA GLN A 141 -19.64 7.17 5.31
C GLN A 141 -20.79 6.98 6.32
N THR A 142 -21.24 5.73 6.51
CA THR A 142 -22.25 5.36 7.50
C THR A 142 -21.63 4.87 8.81
N GLU A 143 -22.36 5.02 9.92
CA GLU A 143 -21.96 4.41 11.20
C GLU A 143 -22.44 2.98 11.36
N HIS A 144 -23.40 2.56 10.52
CA HIS A 144 -24.14 1.30 10.64
C HIS A 144 -23.42 0.13 9.97
N ILE A 145 -22.10 0.04 10.20
CA ILE A 145 -21.29 -1.11 9.84
C ILE A 145 -20.88 -1.88 11.08
N LYS A 146 -20.51 -3.13 10.89
CA LYS A 146 -20.02 -3.98 11.96
C LYS A 146 -18.72 -4.63 11.53
N ILE A 147 -17.69 -4.45 12.35
CA ILE A 147 -16.38 -5.07 12.19
C ILE A 147 -16.16 -5.91 13.44
N VAL A 148 -15.83 -7.19 13.29
CA VAL A 148 -15.60 -8.10 14.42
C VAL A 148 -14.35 -8.92 14.14
N SER A 149 -13.43 -8.93 15.10
CA SER A 149 -12.20 -9.72 15.07
C SER A 149 -11.44 -9.64 13.74
N SER A 150 -11.44 -8.47 13.11
CA SER A 150 -10.81 -8.25 11.81
C SER A 150 -9.47 -7.55 11.99
N ILE A 151 -8.49 -7.91 11.17
CA ILE A 151 -7.10 -7.48 11.31
C ILE A 151 -6.77 -6.52 10.18
N PHE A 152 -6.23 -5.37 10.56
CA PHE A 152 -5.71 -4.37 9.63
C PHE A 152 -4.19 -4.36 9.73
N SER A 153 -3.50 -4.43 8.60
CA SER A 153 -2.04 -4.29 8.61
C SER A 153 -1.46 -3.79 7.30
N ASN A 154 -0.36 -3.06 7.41
CA ASN A 154 0.37 -2.48 6.28
C ASN A 154 -0.51 -1.61 5.34
N ASN A 155 -1.53 -0.95 5.87
CA ASN A 155 -2.31 0.03 5.11
C ASN A 155 -1.61 1.40 5.13
N GLY A 156 -1.79 2.20 4.07
CA GLY A 156 -0.98 3.38 3.81
C GLY A 156 -1.37 4.60 4.65
N ARG A 157 -2.61 5.06 4.52
CA ARG A 157 -3.07 6.35 5.08
C ARG A 157 -3.87 6.18 6.37
N SER A 158 -4.71 5.16 6.42
CA SER A 158 -5.52 4.84 7.59
C SER A 158 -6.08 3.43 7.49
N ASP A 159 -6.18 2.72 8.61
CA ASP A 159 -6.81 1.40 8.68
C ASP A 159 -8.33 1.51 8.69
N PHE A 160 -8.88 2.45 9.44
CA PHE A 160 -10.32 2.62 9.56
C PHE A 160 -10.75 4.08 9.73
N ASN A 161 -11.67 4.53 8.89
CA ASN A 161 -12.33 5.83 8.97
C ASN A 161 -13.84 5.67 9.03
N ILE A 162 -14.48 6.49 9.85
CA ILE A 162 -15.94 6.54 9.98
C ILE A 162 -16.39 8.00 9.99
N LYS A 163 -17.28 8.39 9.06
CA LYS A 163 -17.70 9.79 8.86
C LYS A 163 -16.52 10.77 8.85
N ASP A 164 -15.50 10.45 8.06
CA ASP A 164 -14.23 11.20 7.95
C ASP A 164 -13.36 11.25 9.22
N VAL A 165 -13.79 10.64 10.33
CA VAL A 165 -13.01 10.53 11.56
C VAL A 165 -12.16 9.27 11.49
N LYS A 166 -10.84 9.44 11.55
CA LYS A 166 -9.89 8.33 11.69
C LYS A 166 -10.08 7.66 13.07
N ARG A 167 -10.17 6.33 13.07
CA ARG A 167 -10.11 5.51 14.28
C ARG A 167 -8.72 4.93 14.43
N GLU A 168 -8.26 4.85 15.68
CA GLU A 168 -6.99 4.21 15.99
C GLU A 168 -7.20 2.70 16.00
N VAL A 169 -6.37 2.00 15.23
CA VAL A 169 -6.36 0.55 15.12
C VAL A 169 -4.92 0.12 15.34
N GLU A 170 -4.70 -0.78 16.28
CA GLU A 170 -3.36 -1.35 16.50
C GLU A 170 -3.04 -2.35 15.37
N PRO A 171 -1.90 -2.18 14.67
CA PRO A 171 -1.53 -3.07 13.58
C PRO A 171 -1.43 -4.53 14.01
N ASP A 172 -1.89 -5.44 13.14
CA ASP A 172 -1.82 -6.90 13.33
C ASP A 172 -2.57 -7.44 14.58
N THR A 173 -3.46 -6.63 15.17
CA THR A 173 -4.33 -7.06 16.27
C THR A 173 -5.80 -7.17 15.81
N PRO A 174 -6.60 -8.09 16.40
CA PRO A 174 -8.02 -8.16 16.10
C PRO A 174 -8.76 -6.90 16.57
N PHE A 175 -9.29 -6.14 15.61
CA PHE A 175 -10.12 -4.97 15.85
C PHE A 175 -11.60 -5.30 15.74
N SER A 176 -12.41 -4.66 16.59
CA SER A 176 -13.86 -4.75 16.53
C SER A 176 -14.52 -3.38 16.68
N TYR A 177 -15.53 -3.13 15.86
CA TYR A 177 -16.39 -1.96 15.89
C TYR A 177 -17.85 -2.40 15.72
N ASN A 178 -18.72 -1.90 16.58
CA ASN A 178 -20.17 -2.09 16.46
C ASN A 178 -20.86 -0.79 16.83
N TYR A 179 -21.83 -0.38 16.02
CA TYR A 179 -22.67 0.77 16.33
C TYR A 179 -23.57 0.46 17.53
N SER A 180 -23.28 1.09 18.67
CA SER A 180 -24.11 0.98 19.87
C SER A 180 -25.25 1.99 19.80
N GLN A 181 -26.47 1.52 19.56
CA GLN A 181 -27.67 2.32 19.78
C GLN A 181 -27.99 2.39 21.28
N ASN A 182 -27.16 3.06 22.10
CA ASN A 182 -27.51 3.33 23.50
C ASN A 182 -26.78 4.57 24.02
N SER A 183 -27.47 5.70 24.02
CA SER A 183 -27.14 6.87 24.83
C SER A 183 -28.43 7.53 25.32
N VAL A 184 -29.23 6.81 26.09
CA VAL A 184 -30.29 7.39 26.92
C VAL A 184 -30.24 6.71 28.29
N THR A 185 -30.27 7.51 29.36
CA THR A 185 -30.20 7.21 30.82
C THR A 185 -28.85 6.71 31.34
N SER A 186 -28.29 7.18 32.46
CA SER A 186 -28.75 8.09 33.52
C SER A 186 -27.55 8.43 34.41
N SER A 187 -27.38 9.70 34.74
CA SER A 187 -26.63 10.14 35.92
C SER A 187 -27.19 9.49 37.18
N LEU A 188 -26.36 8.79 37.97
CA LEU A 188 -26.43 8.68 39.43
C LEU A 188 -25.20 7.92 39.96
N ASN A 189 -24.63 8.47 41.02
CA ASN A 189 -23.42 8.09 41.74
C ASN A 189 -23.31 6.60 42.13
N THR A 190 -22.08 6.07 42.17
CA THR A 190 -21.29 5.75 43.41
C THR A 190 -20.13 4.81 43.07
N ALA A 191 -18.91 5.19 43.46
CA ALA A 191 -17.70 4.32 43.51
C ALA A 191 -17.49 3.82 44.96
N PRO A 192 -16.49 2.97 45.31
CA PRO A 192 -15.72 1.95 44.56
C PRO A 192 -15.71 0.58 45.32
N VAL A 193 -15.33 -0.54 44.68
CA VAL A 193 -14.93 -1.78 45.40
C VAL A 193 -13.71 -2.44 44.73
N VAL A 194 -12.87 -3.00 45.59
CA VAL A 194 -11.44 -3.31 45.53
C VAL A 194 -11.13 -4.71 45.00
N ASP A 195 -10.03 -4.78 44.22
CA ASP A 195 -8.95 -5.78 44.14
C ASP A 195 -9.22 -7.28 44.42
N SER A 196 -8.89 -8.12 43.44
CA SER A 196 -8.28 -9.43 43.69
C SER A 196 -7.52 -9.96 42.45
N LEU A 197 -6.21 -9.75 42.44
CA LEU A 197 -5.23 -10.43 41.57
C LEU A 197 -4.77 -11.77 42.18
N LYS A 198 -4.80 -12.85 41.37
CA LYS A 198 -3.71 -13.85 41.14
C LYS A 198 -4.27 -15.23 40.72
N HIS A 199 -3.88 -15.73 39.54
CA HIS A 199 -3.04 -16.94 39.48
C HIS A 199 -2.29 -17.03 38.14
N SER A 200 -1.03 -17.46 38.24
CA SER A 200 -0.02 -17.54 37.20
C SER A 200 0.04 -18.93 36.57
N ARG A 201 0.33 -19.01 35.26
CA ARG A 201 1.31 -19.98 34.71
C ARG A 201 1.70 -19.62 33.27
N SER A 202 2.98 -19.35 33.08
CA SER A 202 3.68 -19.30 31.80
C SER A 202 3.96 -20.72 31.25
N PRO A 203 4.11 -20.86 29.92
CA PRO A 203 5.05 -21.82 29.35
C PRO A 203 6.15 -21.15 28.51
N GLU A 204 7.18 -21.95 28.27
CA GLU A 204 8.57 -21.60 28.02
C GLU A 204 8.90 -21.01 26.63
N LEU A 205 10.03 -20.30 26.66
CA LEU A 205 10.75 -19.65 25.57
C LEU A 205 11.40 -20.68 24.63
N GLY A 206 10.79 -20.89 23.46
CA GLY A 206 11.40 -21.57 22.30
C GLY A 206 12.15 -20.58 21.40
N LYS A 207 13.44 -20.84 21.15
CA LYS A 207 14.39 -19.98 20.43
C LYS A 207 13.90 -19.54 19.03
N LEU A 208 13.64 -18.23 18.86
CA LEU A 208 13.47 -17.54 17.58
C LEU A 208 14.79 -16.88 17.17
N ASN A 209 15.55 -17.54 16.31
CA ASN A 209 16.75 -16.95 15.68
C ASN A 209 16.58 -16.67 14.17
N SER A 210 15.36 -16.69 13.61
CA SER A 210 15.12 -16.37 12.19
C SER A 210 14.33 -15.07 11.94
N SER A 211 13.58 -14.59 12.94
CA SER A 211 12.70 -13.40 12.80
C SER A 211 13.41 -12.07 13.01
N ALA A 212 14.55 -12.04 13.72
CA ALA A 212 15.30 -10.82 13.98
C ALA A 212 16.08 -10.32 12.75
N GLU A 213 16.53 -11.23 11.87
CA GLU A 213 17.21 -10.87 10.63
C GLU A 213 16.22 -10.45 9.54
N GLN A 214 15.07 -11.13 9.41
CA GLN A 214 14.00 -10.69 8.52
C GLN A 214 13.48 -9.30 8.93
N ASN A 215 13.14 -9.06 10.21
CA ASN A 215 12.65 -7.76 10.66
C ASN A 215 13.65 -6.61 10.49
N LYS A 216 14.97 -6.87 10.57
CA LYS A 216 15.98 -5.85 10.27
C LYS A 216 16.03 -5.52 8.78
N ARG A 217 15.89 -6.52 7.91
CA ARG A 217 15.87 -6.34 6.45
C ARG A 217 14.64 -5.55 5.99
N PHE A 218 13.46 -5.85 6.53
CA PHE A 218 12.21 -5.11 6.23
C PHE A 218 12.25 -3.64 6.67
N LYS A 219 12.82 -3.34 7.86
CA LYS A 219 12.99 -1.94 8.31
C LYS A 219 13.96 -1.16 7.42
N GLY A 220 15.04 -1.79 6.95
CA GLY A 220 16.02 -1.15 6.06
C GLY A 220 15.42 -0.73 4.72
N VAL A 221 14.60 -1.59 4.11
CA VAL A 221 13.94 -1.33 2.81
C VAL A 221 12.87 -0.24 2.94
N GLN A 222 12.09 -0.23 4.03
CA GLN A 222 11.11 0.85 4.28
C GLN A 222 11.77 2.22 4.49
N ILE A 223 12.90 2.27 5.21
CA ILE A 223 13.67 3.52 5.38
C ILE A 223 14.19 4.01 4.03
N LEU A 224 14.69 3.10 3.17
CA LEU A 224 15.17 3.44 1.83
C LEU A 224 14.06 4.01 0.92
N ARG A 225 12.84 3.42 0.98
CA ARG A 225 11.65 3.88 0.24
C ARG A 225 11.31 5.33 0.58
N TYR A 226 11.05 5.61 1.85
CA TYR A 226 10.57 6.93 2.25
C TYR A 226 11.65 8.00 2.20
N SER A 227 12.93 7.64 2.42
CA SER A 227 14.04 8.58 2.24
C SER A 227 14.26 8.94 0.76
N GLY A 228 14.17 7.97 -0.15
CA GLY A 228 14.23 8.22 -1.60
C GLY A 228 13.08 9.11 -2.08
N LEU A 229 11.85 8.83 -1.65
CA LEU A 229 10.68 9.64 -1.99
C LEU A 229 10.79 11.07 -1.46
N LEU A 230 11.17 11.25 -0.19
CA LEU A 230 11.35 12.56 0.44
C LEU A 230 12.44 13.37 -0.27
N LEU A 231 13.57 12.74 -0.58
CA LEU A 231 14.67 13.36 -1.29
C LEU A 231 14.25 13.75 -2.72
N GLY A 232 13.53 12.88 -3.43
CA GLY A 232 13.00 13.14 -4.76
C GLY A 232 12.06 14.36 -4.80
N VAL A 233 11.00 14.34 -4.00
CA VAL A 233 10.00 15.41 -3.96
C VAL A 233 10.60 16.73 -3.44
N GLY A 234 11.38 16.67 -2.36
CA GLY A 234 11.99 17.86 -1.75
C GLY A 234 13.00 18.56 -2.68
N SER A 235 13.90 17.79 -3.31
CA SER A 235 14.86 18.34 -4.27
C SER A 235 14.19 18.83 -5.55
N GLY A 236 13.10 18.18 -5.99
CA GLY A 236 12.32 18.60 -7.15
C GLY A 236 11.67 19.97 -6.93
N ALA A 237 11.01 20.15 -5.77
CA ALA A 237 10.46 21.45 -5.38
C ALA A 237 11.55 22.52 -5.29
N PHE A 238 12.71 22.21 -4.70
CA PHE A 238 13.85 23.11 -4.63
C PHE A 238 14.38 23.51 -6.02
N SER A 239 14.50 22.55 -6.95
CA SER A 239 14.94 22.80 -8.32
C SER A 239 13.96 23.72 -9.07
N ILE A 240 12.65 23.50 -8.93
CA ILE A 240 11.62 24.36 -9.54
C ILE A 240 11.68 25.79 -8.98
N VAL A 241 11.84 25.94 -7.66
CA VAL A 241 11.95 27.26 -7.02
C VAL A 241 13.20 28.00 -7.47
N THR A 242 14.35 27.31 -7.53
CA THR A 242 15.61 27.93 -7.99
C THR A 242 15.58 28.27 -9.48
N LEU A 243 14.96 27.44 -10.31
CA LEU A 243 14.75 27.73 -11.73
C LEU A 243 13.92 29.00 -11.93
N THR A 244 12.79 29.11 -11.22
CA THR A 244 11.83 30.21 -11.41
C THR A 244 12.25 31.50 -10.73
N LYS A 245 12.77 31.45 -9.51
CA LYS A 245 13.09 32.66 -8.73
C LYS A 245 14.52 33.15 -8.87
N ALA A 246 15.47 32.30 -9.28
CA ALA A 246 16.88 32.68 -9.37
C ALA A 246 17.41 32.59 -10.80
N TYR A 247 17.23 31.46 -11.49
CA TYR A 247 17.81 31.28 -12.81
C TYR A 247 17.12 32.11 -13.90
N LYS A 248 15.79 32.03 -14.03
CA LYS A 248 15.05 32.79 -15.07
C LYS A 248 15.34 34.30 -15.00
N PRO A 249 15.22 34.98 -13.85
CA PRO A 249 15.53 36.40 -13.77
C PRO A 249 17.00 36.72 -14.09
N ALA A 250 17.94 35.89 -13.63
CA ALA A 250 19.37 36.09 -13.93
C ALA A 250 19.71 35.81 -15.40
N ALA A 251 18.96 34.92 -16.07
CA ALA A 251 19.11 34.65 -17.49
C ALA A 251 18.57 35.83 -18.32
N GLU A 252 17.39 36.36 -17.98
CA GLU A 252 16.82 37.55 -18.61
C GLU A 252 17.71 38.79 -18.43
N GLU A 253 18.28 38.99 -17.23
CA GLU A 253 19.24 40.07 -16.96
C GLU A 253 20.51 39.92 -17.81
N PHE A 254 21.03 38.70 -17.92
CA PHE A 254 22.21 38.41 -18.75
C PHE A 254 21.92 38.60 -20.25
N GLU A 255 20.74 38.22 -20.72
CA GLU A 255 20.30 38.39 -22.11
C GLU A 255 20.22 39.87 -22.47
N LYS A 256 19.57 40.69 -21.63
CA LYS A 256 19.53 42.15 -21.79
C LYS A 256 20.91 42.79 -21.86
N LEU A 257 21.86 42.32 -21.04
CA LEU A 257 23.25 42.81 -21.06
C LEU A 257 24.07 42.29 -22.25
N SER A 258 23.59 41.26 -22.93
CA SER A 258 24.26 40.66 -24.09
C SER A 258 23.71 41.18 -25.43
N GLU A 259 22.53 41.79 -25.42
CA GLU A 259 21.99 42.55 -26.55
C GLU A 259 22.75 43.88 -26.71
N LEU A 260 23.14 44.20 -27.94
CA LEU A 260 23.83 45.44 -28.28
C LEU A 260 22.80 46.59 -28.31
N ASP A 261 22.84 47.46 -27.30
CA ASP A 261 22.09 48.72 -27.33
C ASP A 261 22.80 49.73 -28.25
N GLU A 262 22.21 49.98 -29.43
CA GLU A 262 22.73 50.93 -30.42
C GLU A 262 22.70 52.39 -29.93
N VAL A 263 21.89 52.72 -28.91
CA VAL A 263 21.66 54.09 -28.43
C VAL A 263 22.50 54.40 -27.20
N GLU A 264 22.69 53.44 -26.27
CA GLU A 264 23.41 53.64 -25.01
C GLU A 264 24.71 52.82 -24.89
N MET A 265 25.67 53.07 -25.78
CA MET A 265 26.99 52.40 -25.86
C MET A 265 27.88 52.46 -24.59
N ARG A 266 27.42 52.98 -23.43
CA ARG A 266 28.20 53.12 -22.19
C ARG A 266 27.45 52.87 -20.88
N THR A 267 26.31 52.17 -20.88
CA THR A 267 25.51 52.02 -19.64
C THR A 267 26.04 50.89 -18.73
N TYR A 268 26.71 49.88 -19.30
CA TYR A 268 27.20 48.71 -18.54
C TYR A 268 28.69 48.44 -18.81
N SER A 269 29.42 48.07 -17.77
CA SER A 269 30.83 47.71 -17.86
C SER A 269 31.01 46.22 -18.18
N SER A 270 32.21 45.86 -18.65
CA SER A 270 32.58 44.45 -18.82
C SER A 270 32.50 43.67 -17.49
N GLN A 271 32.68 44.35 -16.35
CA GLN A 271 32.55 43.73 -15.03
C GLN A 271 31.10 43.36 -14.72
N ASP A 272 30.14 44.24 -15.04
CA ASP A 272 28.70 43.99 -14.82
C ASP A 272 28.22 42.77 -15.64
N TRP A 273 28.72 42.65 -16.87
CA TRP A 273 28.45 41.49 -17.72
C TRP A 273 29.03 40.20 -17.13
N ILE A 274 30.28 40.22 -16.65
CA ILE A 274 30.93 39.07 -16.00
C ILE A 274 30.16 38.65 -14.74
N ASP A 275 29.77 39.62 -13.91
CA ASP A 275 29.06 39.38 -12.65
C ASP A 275 27.65 38.81 -12.91
N SER A 276 26.95 39.31 -13.94
CA SER A 276 25.65 38.76 -14.37
C SER A 276 25.77 37.33 -14.90
N ARG A 277 26.77 37.07 -15.76
CA ARG A 277 27.08 35.71 -16.25
C ARG A 277 27.34 34.75 -15.10
N ASP A 278 28.14 35.15 -14.13
CA ASP A 278 28.52 34.31 -13.00
C ASP A 278 27.34 34.07 -12.05
N ARG A 279 26.46 35.07 -11.85
CA ARG A 279 25.18 34.90 -11.14
C ARG A 279 24.28 33.88 -11.83
N ARG A 280 24.07 34.01 -13.13
CA ARG A 280 23.29 33.04 -13.94
C ARG A 280 23.88 31.64 -13.85
N ASN A 281 25.20 31.49 -14.00
CA ASN A 281 25.87 30.19 -13.95
C ASN A 281 25.76 29.54 -12.56
N LYS A 282 25.91 30.32 -11.48
CA LYS A 282 25.70 29.83 -10.10
C LYS A 282 24.25 29.40 -9.87
N ALA A 283 23.27 30.15 -10.37
CA ALA A 283 21.86 29.79 -10.27
C ALA A 283 21.56 28.51 -11.06
N LEU A 284 22.07 28.40 -12.28
CA LEU A 284 21.93 27.20 -13.13
C LEU A 284 22.54 25.96 -12.45
N ALA A 285 23.74 26.08 -11.88
CA ALA A 285 24.40 24.98 -11.18
C ALA A 285 23.54 24.46 -10.01
N LYS A 286 22.95 25.36 -9.20
CA LYS A 286 22.05 24.97 -8.10
C LYS A 286 20.80 24.25 -8.60
N THR A 287 20.19 24.74 -9.68
CA THR A 287 19.03 24.11 -10.30
C THR A 287 19.35 22.70 -10.79
N LEU A 288 20.49 22.51 -11.45
CA LEU A 288 20.97 21.23 -11.97
C LEU A 288 21.29 20.24 -10.84
N ILE A 289 21.93 20.69 -9.76
CA ILE A 289 22.19 19.85 -8.57
C ILE A 289 20.87 19.37 -7.96
N GLY A 290 19.88 20.26 -7.85
CA GLY A 290 18.54 19.90 -7.38
C GLY A 290 17.89 18.84 -8.28
N ALA A 291 17.89 19.06 -9.60
CA ALA A 291 17.30 18.14 -10.57
C ALA A 291 18.00 16.77 -10.58
N ALA A 292 19.35 16.74 -10.52
CA ALA A 292 20.10 15.49 -10.42
C ALA A 292 19.77 14.72 -9.14
N SER A 293 19.64 15.43 -8.02
CA SER A 293 19.24 14.85 -6.74
C SER A 293 17.82 14.29 -6.79
N THR A 294 16.92 14.92 -7.54
CA THR A 294 15.55 14.42 -7.77
C THR A 294 15.55 13.08 -8.50
N VAL A 295 16.34 12.97 -9.57
CA VAL A 295 16.49 11.72 -10.32
C VAL A 295 17.06 10.62 -9.43
N LEU A 296 18.08 10.92 -8.63
CA LEU A 296 18.64 9.95 -7.68
C LEU A 296 17.64 9.52 -6.60
N GLY A 297 16.85 10.46 -6.07
CA GLY A 297 15.81 10.16 -5.08
C GLY A 297 14.74 9.21 -5.63
N PHE A 298 14.22 9.50 -6.83
CA PHE A 298 13.23 8.63 -7.46
C PHE A 298 13.82 7.31 -7.95
N ALA A 299 15.07 7.28 -8.43
CA ALA A 299 15.74 6.03 -8.76
C ALA A 299 15.92 5.14 -7.53
N SER A 300 16.33 5.71 -6.39
CA SER A 300 16.42 4.99 -5.12
C SER A 300 15.05 4.49 -4.65
N PHE A 301 14.00 5.29 -4.84
CA PHE A 301 12.62 4.89 -4.56
C PHE A 301 12.18 3.72 -5.46
N SER A 302 12.39 3.79 -6.78
CA SER A 302 12.03 2.69 -7.69
C SER A 302 12.82 1.41 -7.40
N ILE A 303 14.12 1.51 -7.15
CA ILE A 303 14.98 0.35 -6.82
C ILE A 303 14.50 -0.34 -5.53
N SER A 304 13.96 0.41 -4.58
CA SER A 304 13.48 -0.15 -3.32
C SER A 304 12.24 -1.05 -3.43
N PHE A 305 11.60 -1.13 -4.61
CA PHE A 305 10.56 -2.12 -4.93
C PHE A 305 11.10 -3.37 -5.63
N ALA A 306 12.32 -3.33 -6.15
CA ALA A 306 12.98 -4.45 -6.82
C ALA A 306 13.70 -5.41 -5.85
N PHE A 307 13.84 -5.04 -4.56
CA PHE A 307 14.55 -5.78 -3.51
C PHE A 307 13.72 -5.90 -2.23
#